data_AF-A0A2E6WXW1-F1
#
_entry.id   AF-A0A2E6WXW1-F1
#
_cell.length_a   1.000
_cell.length_b   1.000
_cell.length_c   1.000
_cell.angle_alpha   90.00
_cell.angle_beta   90.00
_cell.angle_gamma   90.00
#
_symmetry.space_group_name_H-M   'P 1'
#
loop_
_entity.id
_entity.type
_entity.pdbx_description
1 polymer ?
#
loop_
_entity_poly.entity_id
_entity_poly.type
_entity_poly.pdbx_seq_one_letter_code
_entity_poly.pdbx_strand_id
1 'polypeptide(L)' 'MEKKRTKVTLTKANLAAVRELGFNVSAISDAAVADAVRMAKSKAWAEQNAAAIAEHRAWIEANGTPATDLRVLKID' A
#
# COMPACT_ATOMS: atom_id res chain seq x y z
N MET A 1 18.22 4.45 -2.83
CA MET A 1 17.44 5.58 -2.27
C MET A 1 18.24 6.21 -1.17
N GLU A 2 18.41 7.53 -1.20
CA GLU A 2 19.20 8.26 -0.20
C GLU A 2 18.32 8.54 1.04
N LYS A 3 18.84 8.24 2.24
CA LYS A 3 18.12 8.50 3.49
C LYS A 3 18.50 9.87 4.02
N LYS A 4 17.50 10.74 4.22
CA LYS A 4 17.69 12.03 4.90
C LYS A 4 17.39 11.88 6.39
N ARG A 5 18.34 12.29 7.24
CA ARG A 5 18.13 12.31 8.70
C ARG A 5 17.04 13.34 9.05
N THR A 6 16.01 12.88 9.75
CA THR A 6 14.86 13.68 10.16
C THR A 6 14.58 13.44 11.64
N LYS A 7 14.18 14.48 12.38
CA LYS A 7 13.76 14.35 13.78
C LYS A 7 12.29 13.94 13.84
N VAL A 8 11.97 12.95 14.66
CA VAL A 8 10.60 12.52 14.95
C VAL A 8 10.38 12.52 16.45
N THR A 9 9.15 12.80 16.87
CA THR A 9 8.76 12.82 18.29
C THR A 9 8.00 11.53 18.60
N LEU A 10 8.46 10.80 19.62
CA LEU A 10 7.84 9.56 20.09
C LEU A 10 7.57 9.67 21.59
N THR A 11 6.61 8.87 22.08
CA THR A 11 6.33 8.80 23.51
C THR A 11 7.52 8.22 24.27
N LYS A 12 7.70 8.64 25.52
CA LYS A 12 8.75 8.09 26.40
C LYS A 12 8.60 6.58 26.59
N ALA A 13 7.35 6.10 26.72
CA ALA A 13 7.04 4.68 26.87
C ALA A 13 7.53 3.86 25.67
N ASN A 14 7.27 4.31 24.44
CA ASN A 14 7.70 3.60 23.24
C ASN A 14 9.23 3.59 23.10
N LEU A 15 9.89 4.71 23.44
CA LEU A 15 11.36 4.75 23.42
C LEU A 15 12.00 3.84 24.46
N ALA A 16 11.38 3.68 25.64
CA ALA A 16 11.83 2.73 26.65
C ALA A 16 11.68 1.28 26.15
N ALA A 17 10.49 0.92 25.65
CA ALA A 17 10.23 -0.42 25.13
C ALA A 17 11.15 -0.79 23.96
N VAL A 18 11.41 0.13 23.03
CA VAL A 18 12.34 -0.12 21.91
C VAL A 18 13.75 -0.41 22.41
N ARG A 19 14.23 0.34 23.41
CA ARG A 19 15.58 0.12 23.99
C ARG A 19 15.68 -1.23 24.68
N GLU A 20 14.66 -1.60 25.46
CA GLU A 20 14.59 -2.88 26.16
C GLU A 20 14.58 -4.06 25.17
N LEU A 21 13.87 -3.92 24.05
CA LEU A 21 13.73 -4.95 23.02
C LEU A 21 14.83 -4.92 21.95
N GLY A 22 15.77 -3.96 22.02
CA GLY A 22 16.86 -3.83 21.04
C GLY A 22 16.40 -3.48 19.62
N PHE A 23 15.23 -2.85 19.46
CA PHE A 23 14.68 -2.53 18.14
C PHE A 23 15.35 -1.32 17.47
N ASN A 24 15.43 -1.37 16.14
CA ASN A 24 15.91 -0.24 15.34
C ASN A 24 14.76 0.74 15.03
N VAL A 25 14.63 1.79 15.84
CA VAL A 25 13.59 2.84 15.69
C VAL A 25 13.55 3.40 14.27
N SER A 26 14.71 3.68 13.68
CA SER A 26 14.79 4.31 12.36
C SER A 26 14.30 3.38 11.27
N ALA A 27 14.65 2.09 11.31
CA ALA A 27 14.17 1.11 10.34
C ALA A 27 12.65 0.89 10.44
N ILE A 28 12.13 0.75 11.66
CA ILE A 28 10.69 0.58 11.90
C ILE A 28 9.92 1.82 11.43
N SER A 29 10.42 3.02 11.75
CA SER A 29 9.78 4.27 11.36
C SER A 29 9.74 4.44 9.84
N ASP A 30 10.84 4.12 9.16
CA ASP A 30 10.95 4.19 7.70
C ASP A 30 9.96 3.23 7.01
N ALA A 31 9.87 1.98 7.50
CA ALA A 31 8.92 0.99 7.00
C ALA A 31 7.46 1.42 7.22
N ALA A 32 7.11 1.87 8.43
CA ALA A 32 5.76 2.32 8.75
C ALA A 32 5.33 3.52 7.90
N VAL A 33 6.23 4.48 7.67
CA VAL A 33 5.97 5.63 6.79
C VAL A 33 5.80 5.18 5.34
N ALA A 34 6.65 4.29 4.85
CA ALA A 34 6.54 3.77 3.49
C ALA A 34 5.20 3.07 3.25
N ASP A 35 4.75 2.25 4.20
CA ASP A 35 3.44 1.58 4.12
C ASP A 35 2.28 2.58 4.17
N ALA A 36 2.32 3.54 5.09
CA ALA A 36 1.29 4.59 5.17
C ALA A 36 1.20 5.39 3.88
N VAL A 37 2.34 5.76 3.27
CA VAL A 37 2.39 6.46 1.98
C VAL A 37 1.83 5.59 0.85
N ARG A 38 2.20 4.31 0.81
CA ARG A 38 1.68 3.36 -0.19
C ARG A 38 0.16 3.25 -0.10
N MET A 39 -0.38 3.05 1.10
CA MET A 39 -1.82 2.98 1.33
C MET A 39 -2.54 4.26 0.92
N ALA A 40 -1.99 5.43 1.29
CA ALA A 40 -2.57 6.72 0.92
C ALA A 40 -2.59 6.92 -0.59
N LYS A 41 -1.51 6.56 -1.29
CA LYS A 41 -1.45 6.62 -2.75
C LYS A 41 -2.43 5.66 -3.41
N SER A 42 -2.53 4.42 -2.93
CA SER A 42 -3.50 3.44 -3.44
C SER A 42 -4.94 3.94 -3.27
N LYS A 43 -5.26 4.53 -2.11
CA LYS A 43 -6.57 5.13 -1.86
C LYS A 43 -6.85 6.29 -2.82
N ALA A 44 -5.93 7.24 -2.94
CA ALA A 44 -6.08 8.38 -3.84
C ALA A 44 -6.26 7.94 -5.30
N TRP A 45 -5.50 6.93 -5.75
CA TRP A 45 -5.66 6.36 -7.09
C TRP A 45 -7.04 5.72 -7.27
N ALA A 46 -7.51 4.93 -6.30
CA ALA A 46 -8.82 4.29 -6.37
C ALA A 46 -9.96 5.32 -6.44
N GLU A 47 -9.85 6.42 -5.68
CA GLU A 47 -10.82 7.53 -5.72
C GLU A 47 -10.79 8.24 -7.08
N GLN A 48 -9.61 8.57 -7.60
CA GLN A 48 -9.46 9.24 -8.90
C GLN A 48 -9.98 8.38 -10.06
N ASN A 49 -9.85 7.06 -9.96
CA ASN A 49 -10.23 6.13 -11.02
C ASN A 49 -11.60 5.47 -10.78
N ALA A 50 -12.33 5.88 -9.75
CA ALA A 50 -13.57 5.22 -9.34
C ALA A 50 -14.60 5.16 -10.48
N ALA A 51 -14.76 6.25 -11.25
CA ALA A 51 -15.67 6.30 -12.39
C ALA A 51 -15.25 5.36 -13.53
N ALA A 52 -13.98 5.41 -13.94
CA ALA A 52 -13.45 4.53 -14.99
C ALA A 52 -13.52 3.04 -14.60
N ILE A 53 -13.26 2.72 -13.32
CA ILE A 53 -13.41 1.36 -12.80
C ILE A 53 -14.88 0.93 -12.82
N ALA A 54 -15.81 1.80 -12.44
CA ALA A 54 -17.25 1.50 -12.47
C ALA A 54 -17.75 1.29 -13.90
N GLU A 55 -17.36 2.15 -14.84
CA GLU A 55 -17.65 2.01 -16.26
C GLU A 55 -17.11 0.69 -16.81
N HIS A 56 -15.84 0.36 -16.51
CA HIS A 56 -15.23 -0.87 -16.95
C HIS A 56 -15.94 -2.11 -16.38
N ARG A 57 -16.35 -2.07 -15.10
CA ARG A 57 -17.16 -3.15 -14.50
C ARG A 57 -18.50 -3.30 -15.21
N ALA A 58 -19.23 -2.20 -15.44
CA ALA A 58 -20.51 -2.25 -16.16
C ALA A 58 -20.36 -2.83 -17.57
N TRP A 59 -19.26 -2.48 -18.25
CA TRP A 59 -18.95 -3.06 -19.56
C TRP A 59 -18.70 -4.57 -19.46
N ILE A 60 -17.94 -5.05 -18.48
CA ILE A 60 -17.69 -6.49 -18.27
C ILE A 60 -18.98 -7.23 -17.96
N GLU A 61 -19.86 -6.69 -17.11
CA GLU A 61 -21.15 -7.32 -16.80
C GLU A 61 -22.04 -7.44 -18.05
N ALA A 62 -21.99 -6.45 -18.94
CA ALA A 62 -22.78 -6.46 -20.17
C ALA A 62 -22.18 -7.32 -21.30
N ASN A 63 -20.86 -7.42 -21.39
CA ASN A 63 -20.15 -8.01 -22.55
C ASN A 63 -19.36 -9.28 -22.22
N GLY A 64 -19.30 -9.66 -20.95
CA GLY A 64 -18.43 -10.72 -20.45
C GLY A 64 -16.99 -10.26 -20.25
N THR A 65 -16.17 -11.16 -19.71
CA THR A 65 -14.75 -10.87 -19.44
C THR A 65 -13.95 -10.88 -20.75
N PRO A 66 -13.18 -9.83 -21.07
CA PRO A 66 -12.31 -9.81 -22.24
C PRO A 66 -11.31 -10.96 -22.24
N ALA A 67 -11.01 -11.47 -23.44
CA ALA A 67 -9.98 -12.48 -23.69
C ALA A 67 -10.11 -13.76 -22.83
N THR A 68 -11.34 -14.13 -22.45
CA THR A 68 -11.62 -15.36 -21.69
C THR A 68 -11.03 -16.59 -22.39
N ASP A 69 -11.17 -16.68 -23.71
CA ASP A 69 -10.71 -17.82 -24.52
C ASP A 69 -9.18 -17.90 -24.69
N LEU A 70 -8.46 -16.86 -24.27
CA LEU A 70 -7.00 -16.77 -24.37
C LEU A 70 -6.30 -16.90 -23.01
N ARG A 71 -7.05 -17.12 -21.91
CA ARG A 71 -6.47 -17.30 -20.58
C ARG A 71 -5.80 -18.68 -20.49
N VAL A 72 -4.46 -18.69 -20.51
CA VAL A 72 -3.63 -19.90 -20.41
C VAL A 72 -3.23 -20.29 -18.97
N LEU A 73 -3.60 -19.49 -17.98
CA LEU A 73 -3.26 -19.74 -16.57
C LEU A 73 -4.23 -20.78 -16.00
N LYS A 74 -3.84 -22.06 -16.07
CA LYS A 74 -4.45 -23.13 -15.29
C LYS A 74 -3.99 -22.97 -13.84
N ILE A 75 -4.94 -22.82 -12.94
CA ILE A 75 -4.72 -22.99 -11.51
C ILE A 75 -5.14 -24.43 -11.22
N ASP A 76 -4.16 -25.28 -10.90
CA ASP A 76 -4.38 -26.66 -10.45
C ASP A 76 -5.07 -26.70 -9.07
#